data_AF-A0AAV7F7K7-F1
#
_entry.id   AF-A0AAV7F7K7-F1
#
_cell.length_a   1.000
_cell.length_b   1.000
_cell.length_c   1.000
_cell.angle_alpha   90.00
_cell.angle_beta   90.00
_cell.angle_gamma   90.00
#
_symmetry.space_group_name_H-M   'P 1'
#
loop_
_entity.id
_entity.type
_entity.pdbx_description
1 polymer ?
#
loop_
_entity_poly.entity_id
_entity_poly.type
_entity_poly.pdbx_seq_one_letter_code
_entity_poly.pdbx_strand_id
1 'polypeptide(L)'
;MGGSRAICKSSFLLPSIVSTQTRSAIFRVRMATQSDGAAPSKSPELQSTSSASSVIDFLTLCHRLKTTKRAGWVRREVHEPESVADHMYRMGVMSLIAHDLPGVDRDRCIKMAIVHDIAEAIVGDITPSDGVPKLEKSRREREALDHMCKLLGGGSRAKEIHELWMEYEENSSPEAKVVKDFDKVEMILQALEYEKEQGKDLNEFFQSTMGKFQTDIGKAWAAEIASRRKRNEQ
;
A
#
# COMPACT_ATOMS: atom_id res chain seq x y z
N MET A 1 -68.40 6.93 -2.22
CA MET A 1 -68.08 5.52 -1.94
C MET A 1 -66.60 5.35 -2.28
N GLY A 2 -65.64 5.35 -1.36
CA GLY A 2 -65.59 4.67 -0.06
C GLY A 2 -64.75 3.41 -0.23
N GLY A 3 -63.46 3.46 0.10
CA GLY A 3 -62.57 2.30 -0.06
C GLY A 3 -61.08 2.56 0.22
N SER A 4 -60.74 3.03 1.42
CA SER A 4 -59.38 2.98 1.96
C SER A 4 -58.94 1.53 2.19
N ARG A 5 -57.68 1.20 1.83
CA ARG A 5 -56.89 0.21 2.57
C ARG A 5 -55.47 0.72 2.80
N ALA A 6 -55.16 0.82 4.09
CA ALA A 6 -53.87 1.16 4.65
C ALA A 6 -52.89 0.00 4.50
N ILE A 7 -51.61 0.30 4.29
CA ILE A 7 -50.51 -0.60 4.63
C ILE A 7 -49.45 0.15 5.44
N CYS A 8 -49.05 -0.53 6.49
CA CYS A 8 -48.34 -0.13 7.70
C CYS A 8 -46.92 0.42 7.44
N LYS A 9 -46.57 1.53 8.09
CA LYS A 9 -45.20 2.00 8.26
C LYS A 9 -44.60 1.26 9.47
N SER A 10 -43.63 0.37 9.25
CA SER A 10 -42.87 -0.23 10.35
C SER A 10 -41.67 0.65 10.70
N SER A 11 -41.82 1.41 11.78
CA SER A 11 -40.74 2.14 12.43
C SER A 11 -39.85 1.15 13.19
N PHE A 12 -38.57 1.05 12.82
CA PHE A 12 -37.57 0.33 13.61
C PHE A 12 -37.15 1.21 14.80
N LEU A 13 -37.60 0.84 16.00
CA LEU A 13 -37.14 1.39 17.27
C LEU A 13 -35.91 0.60 17.73
N LEU A 14 -34.80 1.31 17.95
CA LEU A 14 -33.61 0.80 18.65
C LEU A 14 -33.92 0.62 20.14
N PRO A 15 -33.56 -0.51 20.77
CA PRO A 15 -33.57 -0.61 22.22
C PRO A 15 -32.26 -0.05 22.82
N SER A 16 -32.41 1.00 23.64
CA SER A 16 -31.40 1.49 24.58
C SER A 16 -31.17 0.47 25.69
N ILE A 17 -29.94 -0.06 25.80
CA ILE A 17 -29.55 -0.94 26.91
C ILE A 17 -28.58 -0.20 27.84
N VAL A 18 -29.19 0.30 28.92
CA VAL A 18 -28.79 0.30 30.33
C VAL A 18 -27.28 0.19 30.65
N SER A 19 -26.76 1.33 31.13
CA SER A 19 -25.52 1.45 31.90
C SER A 19 -25.58 0.63 33.19
N THR A 20 -24.66 -0.33 33.35
CA THR A 20 -24.41 -1.00 34.62
C THR A 20 -23.09 -0.51 35.20
N GLN A 21 -23.21 0.23 36.30
CA GLN A 21 -22.13 0.80 37.09
C GLN A 21 -21.59 -0.28 38.03
N THR A 22 -20.48 -0.92 37.68
CA THR A 22 -19.77 -1.84 38.59
C THR A 22 -18.80 -1.08 39.49
N ARG A 23 -18.90 -1.39 40.78
CA ARG A 23 -18.26 -0.72 41.92
C ARG A 23 -16.75 -0.94 41.97
N SER A 24 -16.10 0.09 42.50
CA SER A 24 -14.70 0.22 42.91
C SER A 24 -14.23 -0.92 43.83
N ALA A 25 -13.05 -1.48 43.53
CA ALA A 25 -12.25 -2.25 44.48
C ALA A 25 -10.88 -1.56 44.63
N ILE A 26 -10.75 -0.81 45.72
CA ILE A 26 -9.51 -0.15 46.15
C ILE A 26 -8.56 -1.22 46.68
N PHE A 27 -7.47 -1.49 45.96
CA PHE A 27 -6.39 -2.35 46.42
C PHE A 27 -5.47 -1.54 47.36
N ARG A 28 -5.48 -1.89 48.65
CA ARG A 28 -4.66 -1.25 49.69
C ARG A 28 -3.25 -1.85 49.65
N VAL A 29 -2.27 -1.12 49.11
CA VAL A 29 -0.85 -1.50 49.18
C VAL A 29 -0.30 -1.09 50.55
N ARG A 30 0.18 -2.06 51.34
CA ARG A 30 0.97 -1.83 52.56
C ARG A 30 2.40 -1.46 52.16
N MET A 31 2.90 -0.36 52.70
CA MET A 31 4.34 -0.04 52.68
C MET A 31 5.08 -0.89 53.69
N ALA A 32 6.17 -1.51 53.26
CA ALA A 32 7.22 -2.05 54.11
C ALA A 32 8.57 -1.55 53.58
N THR A 33 9.35 -0.94 54.47
CA THR A 33 10.70 -0.43 54.24
C THR A 33 11.73 -1.53 54.46
N GLN A 34 12.66 -1.73 53.52
CA GLN A 34 14.12 -1.61 53.78
C GLN A 34 14.96 -1.94 52.53
N SER A 35 16.13 -1.32 52.55
CA SER A 35 17.22 -1.23 51.59
C SER A 35 18.04 -2.52 51.45
N ASP A 36 18.54 -2.82 50.26
CA ASP A 36 19.97 -2.70 49.93
C ASP A 36 20.31 -3.21 48.51
N GLY A 37 21.11 -2.41 47.81
CA GLY A 37 22.11 -2.85 46.82
C GLY A 37 21.67 -3.56 45.53
N ALA A 38 21.30 -2.79 44.51
CA ALA A 38 21.35 -3.26 43.12
C ALA A 38 22.04 -2.22 42.22
N ALA A 39 23.07 -2.65 41.50
CA ALA A 39 23.76 -1.89 40.45
C ALA A 39 22.77 -1.38 39.39
N PRO A 40 23.03 -0.25 38.71
CA PRO A 40 22.09 0.28 37.73
C PRO A 40 22.03 -0.69 36.54
N SER A 41 20.96 -1.46 36.49
CA SER A 41 20.56 -2.19 35.29
C SER A 41 20.36 -1.17 34.18
N LYS A 42 21.07 -1.37 33.07
CA LYS A 42 20.93 -0.61 31.82
C LYS A 42 19.46 -0.30 31.57
N SER A 43 19.16 1.00 31.47
CA SER A 43 17.85 1.52 31.10
C SER A 43 17.34 0.77 29.85
N PRO A 44 16.04 0.44 29.77
CA PRO A 44 15.48 -0.08 28.53
C PRO A 44 15.71 0.99 27.46
N GLU A 45 16.19 0.58 26.28
CA GLU A 45 16.34 1.44 25.12
C GLU A 45 15.12 2.36 25.00
N LEU A 46 15.34 3.67 25.09
CA LEU A 46 14.30 4.64 24.73
C LEU A 46 13.93 4.34 23.28
N GLN A 47 12.77 3.73 23.07
CA GLN A 47 12.17 3.61 21.75
C GLN A 47 12.04 5.04 21.21
N SER A 48 12.81 5.39 20.18
CA SER A 48 12.75 6.71 19.56
C SER A 48 11.42 6.85 18.84
N THR A 49 10.40 7.30 19.56
CA THR A 49 9.10 7.64 18.97
C THR A 49 9.32 8.84 18.05
N SER A 50 8.96 8.71 16.76
CA SER A 50 8.96 9.83 15.83
C SER A 50 8.31 11.05 16.48
N SER A 51 8.94 12.22 16.41
CA SER A 51 8.29 13.45 16.84
C SER A 51 7.14 13.79 15.88
N ALA A 52 6.18 14.59 16.31
CA ALA A 52 5.14 15.07 15.40
C ALA A 52 5.75 15.80 14.18
N SER A 53 6.83 16.56 14.39
CA SER A 53 7.58 17.21 13.31
C SER A 53 8.10 16.19 12.29
N SER A 54 8.78 15.14 12.74
CA SER A 54 9.39 14.15 11.84
C SER A 54 8.35 13.37 11.03
N VAL A 55 7.17 13.12 11.62
CA VAL A 55 6.02 12.54 10.91
C VAL A 55 5.51 13.50 9.83
N ILE A 56 5.31 14.78 10.16
CA ILE A 56 4.82 15.76 9.20
C ILE A 56 5.84 15.99 8.08
N ASP A 57 7.14 15.99 8.38
CA ASP A 57 8.19 16.10 7.36
C ASP A 57 8.19 14.89 6.42
N PHE A 58 8.06 13.68 6.97
CA PHE A 58 7.91 12.45 6.18
C PHE A 58 6.67 12.49 5.26
N LEU A 59 5.52 12.90 5.79
CA LEU A 59 4.28 13.03 5.01
C LEU A 59 4.38 14.14 3.95
N THR A 60 5.06 15.25 4.28
CA THR A 60 5.34 16.34 3.34
C THR A 60 6.22 15.85 2.20
N LEU A 61 7.20 14.98 2.47
CA LEU A 61 7.99 14.35 1.42
C LEU A 61 7.13 13.41 0.55
N CYS A 62 6.25 12.61 1.16
CA CYS A 62 5.33 11.72 0.43
C CYS A 62 4.36 12.46 -0.50
N HIS A 63 4.10 13.76 -0.29
CA HIS A 63 3.32 14.58 -1.22
C HIS A 63 3.87 14.52 -2.65
N ARG A 64 5.20 14.36 -2.83
CA ARG A 64 5.82 14.25 -4.16
C ARG A 64 5.28 13.08 -4.98
N LEU A 65 4.76 12.02 -4.35
CA LEU A 65 4.14 10.90 -5.06
C LEU A 65 2.81 11.28 -5.73
N LYS A 66 2.11 12.30 -5.22
CA LYS A 66 0.87 12.84 -5.82
C LYS A 66 1.14 13.65 -7.07
N THR A 67 2.33 14.23 -7.18
CA THR A 67 2.72 15.12 -8.29
C THR A 67 3.68 14.46 -9.27
N THR A 68 4.34 13.37 -8.88
CA THR A 68 5.16 12.54 -9.77
C THR A 68 4.24 11.72 -10.67
N LYS A 69 4.22 12.06 -11.96
CA LYS A 69 3.48 11.31 -12.97
C LYS A 69 4.23 10.06 -13.39
N ARG A 70 3.51 8.96 -13.59
CA ARG A 70 4.08 7.71 -14.08
C ARG A 70 4.70 7.91 -15.46
N ALA A 71 6.02 7.80 -15.53
CA ALA A 71 6.86 8.21 -16.64
C ALA A 71 6.61 7.37 -17.91
N GLY A 72 6.17 6.12 -17.76
CA GLY A 72 5.72 5.29 -18.88
C GLY A 72 4.62 5.97 -19.71
N TRP A 73 3.61 6.52 -19.03
CA TRP A 73 2.48 7.21 -19.67
C TRP A 73 2.86 8.57 -20.24
N VAL A 74 3.68 9.34 -19.50
CA VAL A 74 4.21 10.63 -19.97
C VAL A 74 4.95 10.46 -21.30
N ARG A 75 5.79 9.43 -21.43
CA ARG A 75 6.54 9.13 -22.66
C ARG A 75 5.69 8.65 -23.83
N ARG A 76 4.41 8.31 -23.58
CA ARG A 76 3.43 7.97 -24.62
C ARG A 76 2.42 9.08 -24.84
N GLU A 77 2.71 10.26 -24.28
CA GLU A 77 1.90 11.46 -24.41
C GLU A 77 0.43 11.19 -24.03
N VAL A 78 0.23 10.33 -23.03
CA VAL A 78 -1.08 10.16 -22.40
C VAL A 78 -1.46 11.49 -21.77
N HIS A 79 -2.67 11.97 -22.06
CA HIS A 79 -3.22 13.18 -21.48
C HIS A 79 -3.59 12.91 -20.01
N GLU A 80 -3.21 13.82 -19.11
CA GLU A 80 -3.43 13.70 -17.66
C GLU A 80 -3.07 12.31 -17.10
N PRO A 81 -1.79 11.88 -17.23
CA PRO A 81 -1.37 10.58 -16.73
C PRO A 81 -1.54 10.50 -15.21
N GLU A 82 -1.76 9.30 -14.71
CA GLU A 82 -1.86 9.03 -13.27
C GLU A 82 -0.55 9.39 -12.54
N SER A 83 -0.68 9.67 -11.24
CA SER A 83 0.47 9.80 -10.34
C SER A 83 0.91 8.45 -9.79
N VAL A 84 2.14 8.37 -9.26
CA VAL A 84 2.63 7.18 -8.54
C VAL A 84 1.74 6.85 -7.35
N ALA A 85 1.16 7.86 -6.70
CA ALA A 85 0.19 7.66 -5.62
C ALA A 85 -1.13 7.01 -6.08
N ASP A 86 -1.62 7.33 -7.29
CA ASP A 86 -2.84 6.73 -7.86
C ASP A 86 -2.63 5.23 -8.12
N HIS A 87 -1.49 4.90 -8.73
CA HIS A 87 -1.04 3.52 -8.97
C HIS A 87 -1.01 2.69 -7.66
N MET A 88 -0.28 3.18 -6.64
CA MET A 88 -0.20 2.48 -5.34
C MET A 88 -1.55 2.40 -4.62
N TYR A 89 -2.41 3.41 -4.76
CA TYR A 89 -3.76 3.35 -4.19
C TYR A 89 -4.57 2.20 -4.78
N ARG A 90 -4.60 2.07 -6.11
CA ARG A 90 -5.35 0.99 -6.76
C ARG A 90 -4.76 -0.37 -6.45
N MET A 91 -3.43 -0.50 -6.34
CA MET A 91 -2.80 -1.74 -5.84
C MET A 91 -3.18 -2.09 -4.39
N GLY A 92 -3.32 -1.08 -3.52
CA GLY A 92 -3.83 -1.29 -2.16
C GLY A 92 -5.25 -1.85 -2.17
N VAL A 93 -6.13 -1.30 -3.02
CA VAL A 93 -7.50 -1.82 -3.22
C VAL A 93 -7.48 -3.24 -3.79
N MET A 94 -6.64 -3.52 -4.79
CA MET A 94 -6.45 -4.86 -5.35
C MET A 94 -6.05 -5.88 -4.28
N SER A 95 -5.11 -5.50 -3.41
CA SER A 95 -4.67 -6.32 -2.28
C SER A 95 -5.77 -6.57 -1.26
N LEU A 96 -6.62 -5.57 -1.01
CA LEU A 96 -7.76 -5.68 -0.10
C LEU A 96 -8.86 -6.62 -0.61
N ILE A 97 -9.19 -6.53 -1.91
CA ILE A 97 -10.30 -7.29 -2.53
C ILE A 97 -9.89 -8.66 -3.06
N ALA A 98 -8.59 -8.98 -3.07
CA ALA A 98 -8.12 -10.31 -3.39
C ALA A 98 -8.78 -11.34 -2.46
N HIS A 99 -9.20 -12.48 -3.05
CA HIS A 99 -9.69 -13.60 -2.26
C HIS A 99 -8.56 -14.15 -1.37
N ASP A 100 -8.92 -14.88 -0.32
CA ASP A 100 -7.94 -15.50 0.57
C ASP A 100 -7.04 -16.47 -0.19
N LEU A 101 -5.73 -16.18 -0.17
CA LEU A 101 -4.69 -17.00 -0.78
C LEU A 101 -3.99 -17.80 0.31
N PRO A 102 -3.97 -19.15 0.23
CA PRO A 102 -3.31 -19.97 1.24
C PRO A 102 -1.84 -19.58 1.43
N GLY A 103 -1.45 -19.29 2.68
CA GLY A 103 -0.07 -18.93 3.02
C GLY A 103 0.35 -17.51 2.61
N VAL A 104 -0.60 -16.62 2.33
CA VAL A 104 -0.36 -15.20 2.04
C VAL A 104 -1.10 -14.34 3.07
N ASP A 105 -0.37 -13.43 3.71
CA ASP A 105 -0.92 -12.40 4.59
C ASP A 105 -1.41 -11.20 3.76
N ARG A 106 -2.73 -11.01 3.73
CA ARG A 106 -3.40 -9.92 3.00
C ARG A 106 -3.02 -8.54 3.52
N ASP A 107 -2.93 -8.37 4.84
CA ASP A 107 -2.59 -7.08 5.44
C ASP A 107 -1.15 -6.70 5.09
N ARG A 108 -0.25 -7.69 5.04
CA ARG A 108 1.11 -7.51 4.56
C ARG A 108 1.15 -7.12 3.08
N CYS A 109 0.34 -7.73 2.22
CA CYS A 109 0.21 -7.31 0.81
C CYS A 109 -0.26 -5.85 0.68
N ILE A 110 -1.27 -5.43 1.45
CA ILE A 110 -1.76 -4.05 1.44
C ILE A 110 -0.66 -3.07 1.87
N LYS A 111 0.02 -3.36 2.98
CA LYS A 111 1.13 -2.53 3.48
C LYS A 111 2.27 -2.45 2.46
N MET A 112 2.62 -3.55 1.83
CA MET A 112 3.66 -3.60 0.81
C MET A 112 3.25 -2.78 -0.42
N ALA A 113 2.01 -2.92 -0.90
CA ALA A 113 1.49 -2.19 -2.05
C ALA A 113 1.59 -0.67 -1.87
N ILE A 114 1.30 -0.14 -0.68
CA ILE A 114 1.35 1.31 -0.41
C ILE A 114 2.76 1.86 -0.13
N VAL A 115 3.79 1.01 -0.04
CA VAL A 115 5.18 1.45 0.22
C VAL A 115 6.17 1.07 -0.87
N HIS A 116 5.82 0.18 -1.81
CA HIS A 116 6.78 -0.40 -2.73
C HIS A 116 7.49 0.63 -3.63
N ASP A 117 6.76 1.65 -4.10
CA ASP A 117 7.29 2.76 -4.90
C ASP A 117 7.51 4.03 -4.07
N ILE A 118 7.55 3.94 -2.73
CA ILE A 118 7.66 5.14 -1.87
C ILE A 118 8.96 5.92 -2.11
N ALA A 119 10.03 5.24 -2.52
CA ALA A 119 11.33 5.84 -2.83
C ALA A 119 11.26 6.79 -4.04
N GLU A 120 10.29 6.62 -4.94
CA GLU A 120 10.06 7.49 -6.09
C GLU A 120 9.68 8.92 -5.67
N ALA A 121 9.25 9.11 -4.42
CA ALA A 121 9.10 10.43 -3.82
C ALA A 121 10.40 11.24 -3.85
N ILE A 122 11.57 10.58 -3.92
CA ILE A 122 12.88 11.22 -4.03
C ILE A 122 13.43 11.05 -5.44
N VAL A 123 13.52 9.81 -5.94
CA VAL A 123 14.25 9.46 -7.17
C VAL A 123 13.47 9.72 -8.46
N GLY A 124 12.14 9.90 -8.36
CA GLY A 124 11.23 9.90 -9.51
C GLY A 124 10.96 8.49 -10.06
N ASP A 125 9.96 8.36 -10.93
CA ASP A 125 9.63 7.10 -11.60
C ASP A 125 10.68 6.78 -12.69
N ILE A 126 11.69 5.98 -12.33
CA ILE A 126 12.76 5.55 -13.23
C ILE A 126 12.30 4.33 -14.03
N THR A 127 12.15 4.51 -15.33
CA THR A 127 11.66 3.47 -16.25
C THR A 127 12.80 2.76 -16.97
N PRO A 128 12.56 1.59 -17.61
CA PRO A 128 13.55 0.94 -18.46
C PRO A 128 14.07 1.83 -19.60
N SER A 129 13.31 2.85 -20.03
CA SER A 129 13.70 3.78 -21.09
C SER A 129 14.76 4.79 -20.66
N ASP A 130 15.00 4.94 -19.34
CA ASP A 130 15.98 5.87 -18.79
C ASP A 130 17.43 5.36 -18.88
N GLY A 131 17.63 4.10 -19.29
CA GLY A 131 18.96 3.51 -19.43
C GLY A 131 19.73 3.35 -18.12
N VAL A 132 19.06 3.53 -16.97
CA VAL A 132 19.66 3.33 -15.64
C VAL A 132 19.77 1.82 -15.37
N PRO A 133 20.96 1.27 -15.13
CA PRO A 133 21.13 -0.14 -14.81
C PRO A 133 20.32 -0.53 -13.56
N LYS A 134 19.76 -1.75 -13.54
CA LYS A 134 18.94 -2.23 -12.41
C LYS A 134 19.63 -2.08 -11.05
N LEU A 135 20.93 -2.38 -10.98
CA LEU A 135 21.71 -2.26 -9.75
C LEU A 135 21.80 -0.79 -9.27
N GLU A 136 21.95 0.14 -10.21
CA GLU A 136 22.02 1.57 -9.91
C GLU A 136 20.66 2.14 -9.52
N LYS A 137 19.57 1.71 -10.18
CA LYS A 137 18.18 2.05 -9.76
C LYS A 137 17.96 1.59 -8.31
N SER A 138 18.24 0.32 -8.01
CA SER A 138 18.06 -0.25 -6.68
C SER A 138 18.93 0.45 -5.62
N ARG A 139 20.16 0.86 -5.96
CA ARG A 139 21.03 1.64 -5.06
C ARG A 139 20.41 3.00 -4.72
N ARG A 140 19.95 3.75 -5.74
CA ARG A 140 19.34 5.08 -5.55
C ARG A 140 18.06 4.99 -4.72
N GLU A 141 17.21 4.01 -5.00
CA GLU A 141 15.96 3.82 -4.28
C GLU A 141 16.18 3.43 -2.83
N ARG A 142 17.17 2.56 -2.57
CA ARG A 142 17.57 2.20 -1.21
C ARG A 142 18.09 3.41 -0.43
N GLU A 143 18.95 4.23 -1.04
CA GLU A 143 19.45 5.45 -0.39
C GLU A 143 18.32 6.46 -0.10
N ALA A 144 17.36 6.59 -1.02
CA ALA A 144 16.16 7.37 -0.81
C ALA A 144 15.34 6.83 0.36
N LEU A 145 15.08 5.52 0.40
CA LEU A 145 14.35 4.87 1.48
C LEU A 145 15.04 5.04 2.84
N ASP A 146 16.36 4.89 2.89
CA ASP A 146 17.16 5.11 4.10
C ASP A 146 17.02 6.55 4.60
N HIS A 147 17.04 7.52 3.69
CA HIS A 147 16.80 8.92 4.02
C HIS A 147 15.38 9.13 4.58
N MET A 148 14.35 8.56 3.94
CA MET A 148 12.96 8.63 4.39
C MET A 148 12.78 8.00 5.78
N CYS A 149 13.41 6.85 6.04
CA CYS A 149 13.37 6.17 7.33
C CYS A 149 14.04 6.98 8.45
N LYS A 150 15.16 7.64 8.15
CA LYS A 150 15.81 8.58 9.07
C LYS A 150 14.94 9.81 9.32
N LEU A 151 14.33 10.37 8.26
CA LEU A 151 13.42 11.50 8.35
C LEU A 151 12.20 11.19 9.21
N LEU A 152 11.66 9.97 9.15
CA LEU A 152 10.57 9.53 10.01
C LEU A 152 10.98 9.45 11.50
N GLY A 153 12.27 9.44 11.83
CA GLY A 153 12.79 9.31 13.18
C GLY A 153 13.19 7.88 13.58
N GLY A 154 13.34 6.98 12.60
CA GLY A 154 13.77 5.60 12.85
C GLY A 154 12.74 4.75 13.61
N GLY A 155 13.24 3.83 14.43
CA GLY A 155 12.40 2.94 15.25
C GLY A 155 11.66 1.86 14.45
N SER A 156 10.69 1.22 15.11
CA SER A 156 9.97 0.05 14.57
C SER A 156 9.18 0.35 13.29
N ARG A 157 8.57 1.54 13.17
CA ARG A 157 7.82 1.93 11.97
C ARG A 157 8.71 2.13 10.75
N ALA A 158 9.84 2.82 10.92
CA ALA A 158 10.81 2.97 9.84
C ALA A 158 11.39 1.61 9.41
N LYS A 159 11.66 0.73 10.38
CA LYS A 159 12.09 -0.64 10.13
C LYS A 159 11.05 -1.45 9.34
N GLU A 160 9.77 -1.38 9.71
CA GLU A 160 8.69 -2.06 8.98
C GLU A 160 8.60 -1.61 7.52
N ILE A 161 8.65 -0.29 7.26
CA ILE A 161 8.66 0.26 5.89
C ILE A 161 9.88 -0.27 5.11
N HIS A 162 11.06 -0.24 5.72
CA HIS A 162 12.28 -0.72 5.09
C HIS A 162 12.21 -2.22 4.76
N GLU A 163 11.72 -3.04 5.69
CA GLU A 163 11.58 -4.49 5.50
C GLU A 163 10.56 -4.83 4.40
N LEU A 164 9.41 -4.16 4.36
CA LEU A 164 8.41 -4.35 3.31
C LEU A 164 8.96 -4.00 1.93
N TRP A 165 9.68 -2.88 1.81
CA TRP A 165 10.28 -2.46 0.56
C TRP A 165 11.36 -3.46 0.09
N MET A 166 12.22 -3.90 1.00
CA MET A 166 13.25 -4.90 0.71
C MET A 166 12.66 -6.23 0.26
N GLU A 167 11.62 -6.71 0.95
CA GLU A 167 10.92 -7.95 0.60
C GLU A 167 10.31 -7.89 -0.80
N TYR A 168 9.71 -6.75 -1.16
CA TYR A 168 9.19 -6.50 -2.50
C TYR A 168 10.30 -6.53 -3.57
N GLU A 169 11.42 -5.83 -3.32
CA GLU A 169 12.53 -5.74 -4.27
C GLU A 169 13.26 -7.07 -4.48
N GLU A 170 13.41 -7.86 -3.41
CA GLU A 170 13.99 -9.19 -3.46
C GLU A 170 13.01 -10.24 -3.99
N ASN A 171 11.71 -9.93 -4.06
CA ASN A 171 10.64 -10.84 -4.46
C ASN A 171 10.68 -12.16 -3.66
N SER A 172 10.96 -12.04 -2.36
CA SER A 172 11.41 -13.16 -1.51
C SER A 172 10.26 -13.92 -0.82
N SER A 173 9.07 -13.33 -0.72
CA SER A 173 7.90 -13.91 -0.06
C SER A 173 6.74 -14.21 -1.03
N PRO A 174 5.75 -15.05 -0.62
CA PRO A 174 4.48 -15.18 -1.34
C PRO A 174 3.76 -13.84 -1.54
N GLU A 175 3.77 -12.97 -0.53
CA GLU A 175 3.19 -11.63 -0.55
C GLU A 175 3.85 -10.76 -1.61
N ALA A 176 5.19 -10.73 -1.65
CA ALA A 176 5.95 -9.98 -2.65
C ALA A 176 5.64 -10.44 -4.08
N LYS A 177 5.46 -11.74 -4.29
CA LYS A 177 5.08 -12.29 -5.60
C LYS A 177 3.68 -11.84 -6.02
N VAL A 178 2.73 -11.82 -5.09
CA VAL A 178 1.38 -11.30 -5.32
C VAL A 178 1.43 -9.81 -5.66
N VAL A 179 2.13 -9.00 -4.86
CA VAL A 179 2.20 -7.54 -5.07
C VAL A 179 2.96 -7.20 -6.37
N LYS A 180 4.04 -7.93 -6.72
CA LYS A 180 4.73 -7.78 -8.02
C LYS A 180 3.83 -8.15 -9.20
N ASP A 181 2.92 -9.11 -9.04
CA ASP A 181 1.93 -9.42 -10.08
C ASP A 181 0.87 -8.31 -10.15
N PHE A 182 0.41 -7.79 -9.01
CA PHE A 182 -0.54 -6.68 -8.96
C PHE A 182 0.00 -5.39 -9.58
N ASP A 183 1.26 -5.04 -9.35
CA ASP A 183 1.94 -3.92 -10.06
C ASP A 183 1.78 -4.04 -11.59
N LYS A 184 2.06 -5.23 -12.13
CA LYS A 184 1.91 -5.50 -13.58
C LYS A 184 0.45 -5.51 -14.02
N VAL A 185 -0.45 -6.10 -13.24
CA VAL A 185 -1.89 -6.17 -13.55
C VAL A 185 -2.49 -4.77 -13.58
N GLU A 186 -2.16 -3.94 -12.59
CA GLU A 186 -2.58 -2.55 -12.48
C GLU A 186 -2.12 -1.76 -13.71
N MET A 187 -0.84 -1.89 -14.08
CA MET A 187 -0.27 -1.22 -15.25
C MET A 187 -0.99 -1.59 -16.56
N ILE A 188 -1.28 -2.88 -16.82
CA ILE A 188 -1.98 -3.27 -18.05
C ILE A 188 -3.48 -2.95 -18.02
N LEU A 189 -4.08 -2.86 -16.83
CA LEU A 189 -5.45 -2.36 -16.69
C LEU A 189 -5.51 -0.88 -17.03
N GLN A 190 -4.59 -0.08 -16.48
CA GLN A 190 -4.47 1.35 -16.80
C GLN A 190 -4.19 1.58 -18.28
N ALA A 191 -3.32 0.77 -18.90
CA ALA A 191 -3.09 0.81 -20.34
C ALA A 191 -4.40 0.63 -21.11
N LEU A 192 -5.18 -0.41 -20.80
CA LEU A 192 -6.47 -0.66 -21.46
C LEU A 192 -7.45 0.50 -21.31
N GLU A 193 -7.49 1.14 -20.14
CA GLU A 193 -8.34 2.31 -19.89
C GLU A 193 -7.90 3.51 -20.74
N TYR A 194 -6.60 3.81 -20.79
CA TYR A 194 -6.08 4.88 -21.66
C TYR A 194 -6.25 4.61 -23.15
N GLU A 195 -6.12 3.36 -23.60
CA GLU A 195 -6.41 3.01 -25.00
C GLU A 195 -7.87 3.34 -25.35
N LYS A 196 -8.81 3.02 -24.45
CA LYS A 196 -10.24 3.29 -24.65
C LYS A 196 -10.59 4.77 -24.60
N GLU A 197 -10.04 5.48 -23.63
CA GLU A 197 -10.38 6.88 -23.38
C GLU A 197 -9.70 7.83 -24.36
N GLN A 198 -8.49 7.49 -24.81
CA GLN A 198 -7.61 8.41 -25.53
C GLN A 198 -7.19 7.89 -26.91
N GLY A 199 -7.59 6.68 -27.31
CA GLY A 199 -7.29 6.14 -28.64
C GLY A 199 -5.80 5.92 -28.90
N LYS A 200 -5.01 5.67 -27.84
CA LYS A 200 -3.58 5.39 -27.92
C LYS A 200 -3.34 3.91 -28.24
N ASP A 201 -2.20 3.59 -28.88
CA ASP A 201 -1.67 2.22 -28.93
C ASP A 201 -0.66 2.05 -27.79
N LEU A 202 -1.02 1.22 -26.80
CA LEU A 202 -0.20 0.93 -25.63
C LEU A 202 0.15 -0.57 -25.57
N ASN A 203 0.20 -1.25 -26.73
CA ASN A 203 0.46 -2.68 -26.81
C ASN A 203 1.78 -3.11 -26.15
N GLU A 204 2.80 -2.27 -26.20
CA GLU A 204 4.09 -2.55 -25.57
C GLU A 204 4.00 -2.84 -24.06
N PHE A 205 3.04 -2.25 -23.34
CA PHE A 205 2.86 -2.51 -21.90
C PHE A 205 2.37 -3.94 -21.69
N PHE A 206 1.47 -4.43 -22.54
CA PHE A 206 1.04 -5.82 -22.55
C PHE A 206 2.17 -6.76 -22.95
N GLN A 207 2.93 -6.44 -24.00
CA GLN A 207 4.08 -7.25 -24.42
C GLN A 207 5.13 -7.36 -23.31
N SER A 208 5.36 -6.26 -22.58
CA SER A 208 6.36 -6.20 -21.51
C SER A 208 6.03 -7.10 -20.31
N THR A 209 4.77 -7.51 -20.13
CA THR A 209 4.32 -8.34 -18.98
C THR A 209 4.12 -9.81 -19.32
N MET A 210 4.16 -10.19 -20.60
CA MET A 210 3.98 -11.58 -21.04
C MET A 210 4.98 -12.52 -20.38
N GLY A 211 4.47 -13.61 -19.79
CA GLY A 211 5.30 -14.62 -19.11
C GLY A 211 5.92 -14.17 -17.79
N LYS A 212 5.57 -12.98 -17.27
CA LYS A 212 6.14 -12.44 -16.01
C LYS A 212 5.21 -12.58 -14.79
N PHE A 213 3.99 -13.06 -14.96
CA PHE A 213 3.06 -13.32 -13.86
C PHE A 213 3.42 -14.62 -13.14
N GLN A 214 3.61 -14.54 -11.83
CA GLN A 214 4.13 -15.64 -11.02
C GLN A 214 3.00 -16.47 -10.39
N THR A 215 1.98 -15.80 -9.89
CA THR A 215 0.87 -16.34 -9.11
C THR A 215 -0.34 -16.67 -9.99
N ASP A 216 -1.22 -17.54 -9.50
CA ASP A 216 -2.42 -17.92 -10.25
C ASP A 216 -3.44 -16.78 -10.30
N ILE A 217 -3.55 -15.97 -9.23
CA ILE A 217 -4.41 -14.77 -9.22
C ILE A 217 -3.91 -13.72 -10.22
N GLY A 218 -2.59 -13.48 -10.29
CA GLY A 218 -2.00 -12.55 -11.24
C GLY A 218 -2.24 -12.99 -12.69
N LYS A 219 -2.01 -14.27 -13.00
CA LYS A 219 -2.30 -14.85 -14.32
C LYS A 219 -3.77 -14.74 -14.68
N ALA A 220 -4.67 -15.04 -13.75
CA ALA A 220 -6.12 -15.00 -13.98
C ALA A 220 -6.61 -13.57 -14.29
N TRP A 221 -6.18 -12.58 -13.51
CA TRP A 221 -6.57 -11.19 -13.72
C TRP A 221 -5.98 -10.61 -15.01
N ALA A 222 -4.71 -10.91 -15.31
CA ALA A 222 -4.09 -10.52 -16.57
C ALA A 222 -4.78 -11.13 -17.80
N ALA A 223 -5.18 -12.41 -17.72
CA ALA A 223 -5.91 -13.08 -18.78
C ALA A 223 -7.29 -12.44 -19.03
N GLU A 224 -8.01 -12.06 -17.97
CA GLU A 224 -9.28 -11.35 -18.08
C GLU A 224 -9.12 -9.97 -18.73
N ILE A 225 -8.09 -9.20 -18.36
CA ILE A 225 -7.79 -7.91 -19.00
C ILE A 225 -7.48 -8.10 -20.49
N ALA A 226 -6.63 -9.07 -20.83
CA ALA A 226 -6.31 -9.38 -22.22
C ALA A 226 -7.55 -9.79 -23.04
N SER A 227 -8.46 -10.56 -22.43
CA SER A 227 -9.75 -10.91 -23.05
C SER A 227 -10.63 -9.68 -23.28
N ARG A 228 -10.67 -8.74 -22.33
CA ARG A 228 -11.41 -7.47 -22.47
C ARG A 228 -10.84 -6.59 -23.57
N ARG A 229 -9.52 -6.56 -23.74
CA ARG A 229 -8.84 -5.79 -24.78
C ARG A 229 -9.24 -6.26 -26.18
N LYS A 230 -9.13 -7.58 -26.44
CA LYS A 230 -9.49 -8.20 -27.73
C LYS A 230 -10.93 -7.93 -28.15
N ARG A 231 -11.88 -7.90 -27.21
CA ARG A 231 -13.29 -7.58 -27.51
C ARG A 231 -13.53 -6.16 -27.98
N ASN A 232 -12.60 -5.22 -27.74
CA ASN A 232 -12.73 -3.85 -28.24
C ASN A 232 -12.05 -3.66 -29.60
N GLU A 233 -11.24 -4.64 -30.04
CA GLU A 233 -10.63 -4.67 -31.38
C GLU A 233 -11.58 -5.29 -32.43
N GLN A 234 -12.69 -5.88 -31.99
CA GLN A 234 -13.76 -6.49 -32.81
C GLN A 234 -14.96 -5.56 -32.91
#